data_AF-V5GI98-F1
#
_entry.id   AF-V5GI98-F1
#
_cell.length_a   1.000
_cell.length_b   1.000
_cell.length_c   1.000
_cell.angle_alpha   90.00
_cell.angle_beta   90.00
_cell.angle_gamma   90.00
#
_symmetry.space_group_name_H-M   'P 1'
#
loop_
_entity.id
_entity.type
_entity.pdbx_description
1 polymer ?
#
loop_
_entity_poly.entity_id
_entity_poly.type
_entity_poly.pdbx_seq_one_letter_code
_entity_poly.pdbx_strand_id
1 'polypeptide(L)'
;VFDFDHTMVNDNSDTAVMKLVDNKIPKEIKMLHRSDGWTAYMQGVFKTLHENNVQEDAINNLIRNLPAVQGMPELIKEINENLNFDVIIISDSNHHFIDLWLEA
;
A
#
# COMPACT_ATOMS: atom_id res chain seq x y z
N VAL A 1 -0.91 0.94 -18.84
CA VAL A 1 0.07 0.67 -17.75
C VAL A 1 -0.15 1.71 -16.68
N PHE A 2 -0.27 1.30 -15.42
CA PHE A 2 -0.55 2.18 -14.29
C PHE A 2 0.43 1.91 -13.14
N ASP A 3 0.79 2.94 -12.40
CA ASP A 3 1.36 2.79 -11.05
C ASP A 3 0.25 2.36 -10.07
N PHE A 4 0.58 1.99 -8.83
CA PHE A 4 -0.37 1.55 -7.82
C PHE A 4 -0.69 2.65 -6.80
N ASP A 5 0.28 3.03 -5.96
CA ASP A 5 0.08 4.04 -4.92
C ASP A 5 -0.24 5.41 -5.55
N HIS A 6 -1.20 6.13 -4.96
CA HIS A 6 -1.73 7.40 -5.49
C HIS A 6 -2.28 7.38 -6.93
N THR A 7 -2.33 6.21 -7.58
CA THR A 7 -2.82 6.04 -8.95
C THR A 7 -4.03 5.12 -8.97
N MET A 8 -3.87 3.85 -8.57
CA MET A 8 -4.96 2.89 -8.41
C MET A 8 -5.65 3.10 -7.07
N VAL A 9 -4.84 3.18 -6.02
CA VAL A 9 -5.29 3.41 -4.64
C VAL A 9 -5.11 4.88 -4.30
N ASN A 10 -6.08 5.47 -3.63
CA ASN A 10 -6.06 6.88 -3.19
C ASN A 10 -5.28 7.07 -1.88
N ASP A 11 -4.16 6.37 -1.75
CA ASP A 11 -3.27 6.40 -0.61
C ASP A 11 -1.90 5.83 -1.02
N ASN A 12 -0.92 5.93 -0.12
CA ASN A 12 0.30 5.15 -0.21
C ASN A 12 0.17 3.91 0.68
N SER A 13 0.05 2.74 0.07
CA SER A 13 -0.22 1.46 0.74
C SER A 13 0.85 1.08 1.76
N ASP A 14 2.12 1.30 1.44
CA ASP A 14 3.25 1.07 2.36
C ASP A 14 3.09 1.88 3.65
N THR A 15 2.73 3.16 3.56
CA THR A 15 2.64 4.04 4.73
C THR A 15 1.30 3.96 5.44
N ALA A 16 0.24 3.50 4.77
CA ALA A 16 -1.09 3.40 5.34
C ALA A 16 -1.14 2.47 6.57
N VAL A 17 -0.29 1.43 6.62
CA VAL A 17 -0.18 0.51 7.77
C VAL A 17 0.21 1.21 9.07
N MET A 18 0.86 2.37 9.00
CA MET A 18 1.22 3.16 10.19
C MET A 18 -0.02 3.69 10.93
N LYS A 19 -1.19 3.73 10.29
CA LYS A 19 -2.46 4.11 10.92
C LYS A 19 -2.95 3.08 11.95
N LEU A 20 -2.38 1.87 11.96
CA LEU A 20 -2.72 0.80 12.91
C LEU A 20 -2.10 1.00 14.30
N VAL A 21 -1.32 2.08 14.50
CA VAL A 21 -0.72 2.42 15.78
C VAL A 21 -0.91 3.90 16.10
N ASP A 22 -1.41 4.20 17.31
CA ASP A 22 -1.76 5.57 17.73
C ASP A 22 -0.53 6.46 18.01
N ASN A 23 0.64 5.89 18.31
CA ASN A 23 1.83 6.63 18.71
C ASN A 23 3.10 6.21 17.96
N LYS A 24 3.37 6.99 16.90
CA LYS A 24 4.66 7.32 16.25
C LYS A 24 5.69 6.19 16.23
N ILE A 25 5.81 5.59 15.04
CA ILE A 25 7.05 5.00 14.52
C ILE A 25 8.28 5.70 15.16
N PRO A 26 9.13 4.97 15.90
CA PRO A 26 10.22 5.56 16.66
C PRO A 26 11.09 6.48 15.80
N LYS A 27 11.69 7.50 16.42
CA LYS A 27 12.54 8.45 15.68
C LYS A 27 13.69 7.74 14.99
N GLU A 28 14.23 6.71 15.64
CA GLU A 28 15.29 5.85 15.17
C GLU A 28 14.88 5.16 13.87
N ILE A 29 13.66 4.62 13.83
CA ILE A 29 13.11 4.02 12.60
C ILE A 29 12.96 5.09 11.53
N LYS A 30 12.43 6.27 11.84
CA LYS A 30 12.31 7.37 10.86
C LYS A 30 13.65 7.83 10.28
N MET A 31 14.75 7.69 11.02
CA MET A 31 16.08 8.02 10.50
C MET A 31 16.56 7.01 9.45
N LEU A 32 16.12 5.75 9.51
CA LEU A 32 16.48 4.71 8.54
C LEU A 32 16.15 5.11 7.10
N HIS A 33 15.08 5.88 6.90
CA HIS A 33 14.73 6.34 5.55
C HIS A 33 15.85 7.15 4.90
N ARG A 34 16.59 7.93 5.70
CA ARG A 34 17.71 8.75 5.21
C ARG A 34 19.04 8.02 5.19
N SER A 35 19.28 7.11 6.14
CA SER A 35 20.57 6.41 6.27
C SER A 35 20.65 5.14 5.42
N ASP A 36 19.59 4.34 5.41
CA ASP A 36 19.57 2.96 4.90
C ASP A 36 18.49 2.75 3.82
N GLY A 37 17.67 3.77 3.55
CA GLY A 37 16.68 3.80 2.48
C GLY A 37 15.29 3.28 2.87
N TRP A 38 14.40 3.22 1.87
CA TRP A 38 12.98 2.91 2.05
C TRP A 38 12.75 1.52 2.65
N THR A 39 13.42 0.50 2.12
CA THR A 39 13.25 -0.89 2.59
C THR A 39 13.60 -1.04 4.06
N ALA A 40 14.71 -0.46 4.52
CA ALA A 40 15.13 -0.51 5.92
C ALA A 40 14.14 0.24 6.83
N TYR A 41 13.66 1.40 6.37
CA TYR A 41 12.60 2.14 7.05
C TYR A 41 11.33 1.30 7.22
N MET A 42 10.83 0.68 6.15
CA MET A 42 9.61 -0.12 6.19
C MET A 42 9.77 -1.39 7.03
N GLN A 43 10.94 -2.03 7.04
CA GLN A 43 11.23 -3.13 7.97
C GLN A 43 11.09 -2.70 9.43
N GLY A 44 11.60 -1.50 9.77
CA GLY A 44 11.44 -0.92 11.10
C GLY A 44 9.98 -0.60 11.45
N VAL A 45 9.20 -0.15 10.47
CA VAL A 45 7.74 0.07 10.63
C VAL A 45 7.04 -1.25 10.95
N PHE A 46 7.23 -2.31 10.15
CA PHE A 46 6.59 -3.61 10.41
C PHE A 46 7.03 -4.21 11.75
N LYS A 47 8.29 -4.05 12.15
CA LYS A 47 8.74 -4.44 13.50
C LYS A 47 8.00 -3.68 14.59
N THR A 48 7.80 -2.38 14.42
CA THR A 48 7.05 -1.54 15.38
C THR A 48 5.59 -2.01 15.47
N LEU A 49 4.95 -2.33 14.34
CA LEU A 49 3.60 -2.88 14.32
C LEU A 49 3.51 -4.19 15.12
N HIS A 50 4.46 -5.10 14.89
CA HIS A 50 4.53 -6.36 15.62
C HIS A 50 4.71 -6.17 17.14
N GLU A 51 5.62 -5.27 17.55
CA GLU A 51 5.85 -4.93 18.97
C GLU A 51 4.61 -4.32 19.64
N ASN A 52 3.69 -3.73 18.87
CA ASN A 52 2.40 -3.21 19.34
C ASN A 52 1.25 -4.22 19.20
N ASN A 53 1.55 -5.50 18.98
CA ASN A 53 0.58 -6.59 18.82
C ASN A 53 -0.39 -6.44 17.62
N VAL A 54 -0.02 -5.64 16.62
CA VAL A 54 -0.79 -5.56 15.37
C VAL A 54 -0.63 -6.89 14.63
N GLN A 55 -1.76 -7.54 14.38
CA GLN A 55 -1.81 -8.82 13.67
C GLN A 55 -1.78 -8.59 12.16
N GLU A 56 -1.31 -9.59 11.42
CA GLU A 56 -1.31 -9.57 9.95
C GLU A 56 -2.72 -9.31 9.39
N ASP A 57 -3.75 -9.92 9.96
CA ASP A 57 -5.15 -9.69 9.56
C ASP A 57 -5.57 -8.22 9.65
N ALA A 58 -5.06 -7.46 10.62
CA ALA A 58 -5.36 -6.03 10.72
C ALA A 58 -4.71 -5.24 9.57
N ILE A 59 -3.50 -5.63 9.16
CA ILE A 59 -2.80 -5.06 8.00
C ILE A 59 -3.57 -5.43 6.73
N ASN A 60 -3.87 -6.71 6.53
CA ASN A 60 -4.56 -7.20 5.36
C ASN A 60 -5.95 -6.55 5.21
N ASN A 61 -6.71 -6.44 6.30
CA ASN A 61 -7.99 -5.75 6.31
C ASN A 61 -7.85 -4.26 5.98
N LEU A 62 -6.82 -3.57 6.49
CA LEU A 62 -6.57 -2.18 6.12
C LEU A 62 -6.31 -2.05 4.62
N ILE A 63 -5.44 -2.89 4.06
CA ILE A 63 -5.08 -2.85 2.63
C ILE A 63 -6.29 -3.12 1.74
N ARG A 64 -7.07 -4.16 2.02
CA ARG A 64 -8.30 -4.49 1.27
C ARG A 64 -9.33 -3.35 1.24
N ASN A 65 -9.33 -2.49 2.26
CA ASN A 65 -10.27 -1.39 2.39
C ASN A 65 -9.70 -0.03 1.97
N LEU A 66 -8.48 0.03 1.41
CA LEU A 66 -7.96 1.29 0.89
C LEU A 66 -8.83 1.78 -0.29
N PRO A 67 -9.28 3.04 -0.29
CA PRO A 67 -10.17 3.53 -1.33
C PRO A 67 -9.44 3.62 -2.67
N ALA A 68 -10.09 3.25 -3.76
CA ALA A 68 -9.60 3.54 -5.10
C ALA A 68 -9.53 5.07 -5.34
N VAL A 69 -8.65 5.50 -6.24
CA VAL A 69 -8.74 6.86 -6.80
C VAL A 69 -10.08 7.04 -7.49
N GLN A 70 -10.75 8.17 -7.23
CA GLN A 70 -12.06 8.45 -7.79
C GLN A 70 -12.03 8.37 -9.33
N GLY A 71 -12.94 7.60 -9.92
CA GLY A 71 -13.02 7.41 -11.37
C GLY A 71 -12.08 6.33 -11.93
N MET A 72 -11.15 5.81 -11.13
CA MET A 72 -10.20 4.79 -11.59
C MET A 72 -10.88 3.46 -11.89
N PRO A 73 -11.80 2.92 -11.06
CA PRO A 73 -12.53 1.69 -11.40
C PRO A 73 -13.29 1.80 -12.72
N GLU A 74 -13.96 2.93 -12.97
CA GLU A 74 -14.69 3.20 -14.21
C GLU A 74 -13.75 3.27 -15.42
N LEU A 75 -12.60 3.93 -15.27
CA LEU A 75 -11.58 4.01 -16.31
C LEU A 75 -11.01 2.63 -16.68
N ILE A 76 -10.64 1.83 -15.68
CA ILE A 76 -10.09 0.49 -15.90
C ILE A 76 -11.12 -0.41 -16.59
N LYS A 77 -12.39 -0.32 -16.17
CA LYS A 77 -13.49 -1.04 -16.80
C LYS A 77 -13.65 -0.65 -18.27
N GLU A 78 -13.64 0.64 -18.59
CA GLU A 78 -13.74 1.14 -19.96
C GLU A 78 -12.58 0.65 -20.84
N ILE A 79 -11.35 0.76 -20.34
CA ILE A 79 -10.14 0.34 -21.06
C ILE A 79 -10.17 -1.17 -21.37
N ASN A 80 -10.57 -1.98 -20.40
CA ASN A 80 -10.59 -3.43 -20.54
C ASN A 80 -11.77 -3.89 -21.41
N GLU A 81 -13.01 -3.53 -21.02
CA GLU A 81 -14.22 -4.12 -21.62
C GLU A 81 -14.57 -3.51 -22.98
N ASN A 82 -14.42 -2.20 -23.14
CA ASN A 82 -14.90 -1.49 -24.33
C ASN A 82 -13.79 -1.17 -25.32
N LEU A 83 -12.59 -0.86 -24.83
CA LEU A 83 -11.45 -0.53 -25.68
C LEU A 83 -10.54 -1.74 -25.94
N ASN A 84 -10.75 -2.86 -25.24
CA ASN A 84 -10.04 -4.13 -25.43
C ASN A 84 -8.50 -3.99 -25.33
N PHE A 85 -8.04 -3.28 -24.29
CA PHE A 85 -6.63 -3.17 -23.94
C PHE A 85 -6.29 -3.93 -22.66
N ASP A 86 -5.07 -4.48 -22.63
CA ASP A 86 -4.49 -5.02 -21.40
C ASP A 86 -4.21 -3.90 -20.38
N VAL A 87 -4.60 -4.16 -19.14
CA VAL A 87 -4.29 -3.30 -17.99
C VAL A 87 -3.14 -3.93 -17.22
N ILE A 88 -2.01 -3.23 -17.16
CA ILE A 88 -0.78 -3.69 -16.51
C ILE A 88 -0.47 -2.72 -15.36
N ILE A 89 -0.23 -3.25 -14.16
CA ILE A 89 0.29 -2.49 -13.03
C ILE A 89 1.82 -2.66 -12.98
N ILE A 90 2.55 -1.55 -12.90
CA ILE A 90 4.00 -1.52 -12.66
C ILE A 90 4.24 -0.53 -11.53
N SER A 91 4.65 -1.04 -10.37
CA SER A 91 4.82 -0.24 -9.16
C SER A 91 5.97 -0.78 -8.31
N ASP A 92 6.56 0.09 -7.49
CA ASP A 92 7.53 -0.26 -6.45
C ASP A 92 6.86 -0.56 -5.08
N SER A 93 5.53 -0.47 -5.00
CA SER A 93 4.75 -0.90 -3.82
C SER A 93 4.90 -2.39 -3.54
N ASN A 94 4.58 -2.78 -2.30
CA ASN A 94 4.62 -4.18 -1.88
C ASN A 94 3.65 -5.06 -2.69
N HIS A 95 4.17 -6.10 -3.38
CA HIS A 95 3.37 -7.02 -4.20
C HIS A 95 2.21 -7.67 -3.41
N HIS A 96 2.43 -8.05 -2.15
CA HIS A 96 1.39 -8.62 -1.30
C HIS A 96 0.23 -7.65 -1.09
N PHE A 97 0.51 -6.35 -1.02
CA PHE A 97 -0.52 -5.33 -0.86
C PHE A 97 -1.31 -5.10 -2.14
N ILE A 98 -0.64 -5.16 -3.29
CA ILE A 98 -1.29 -5.11 -4.61
C ILE A 98 -2.25 -6.28 -4.76
N ASP A 99 -1.79 -7.51 -4.48
CA ASP A 99 -2.61 -8.72 -4.59
C ASP A 99 -3.83 -8.66 -3.67
N LEU A 100 -3.63 -8.33 -2.39
CA LEU A 100 -4.73 -8.20 -1.43
C LEU A 100 -5.79 -7.20 -1.87
N TRP A 101 -5.37 -6.05 -2.41
CA TRP A 101 -6.30 -5.01 -2.85
C TRP A 101 -7.08 -5.42 -4.11
N LEU A 102 -6.42 -6.10 -5.06
CA LEU A 102 -7.06 -6.59 -6.28
C LEU A 102 -8.03 -7.77 -6.04
N GLU A 103 -7.80 -8.56 -4.99
CA GLU A 103 -8.67 -9.67 -4.58
C GLU A 103 -9.90 -9.25 -3.75
N ALA A 104 -9.93 -8.01 -3.26
CA ALA A 104 -10.99 -7.49 -2.37
C ALA A 104 -12.29 -7.18 -3.13
#